data_AF-A0A7S3SHC7-F1
#
_entry.id   AF-A0A7S3SHC7-F1
#
_cell.length_a   1.000
_cell.length_b   1.000
_cell.length_c   1.000
_cell.angle_alpha   90.00
_cell.angle_beta   90.00
_cell.angle_gamma   90.00
#
_symmetry.space_group_name_H-M   'P 1'
#
loop_
_entity.id
_entity.type
_entity.pdbx_description
1 polymer ?
#
loop_
_entity_poly.entity_id
_entity_poly.type
_entity_poly.pdbx_seq_one_letter_code
_entity_poly.pdbx_strand_id
1 'polypeptide(L)'
;GERLLDAEGRQVVHSYERIELRRRVDELLIDEDCDVLEVGFGFGFSAERVQEARPRSHTIVECAPAVLERLKLWAAGKPGVKIVEGTWQERLPALGTFDRILLD
;
A
#
# COMPACT_ATOMS: atom_id res chain seq x y z
N GLY A 1 -6.83 16.53 -23.09
CA GLY A 1 -5.85 15.96 -22.15
C GLY A 1 -5.92 14.46 -22.30
N GLU A 2 -4.80 13.84 -22.66
CA GLU A 2 -4.74 12.39 -22.94
C GLU A 2 -5.11 11.60 -21.66
N ARG A 3 -6.15 10.77 -21.76
CA ARG A 3 -6.71 9.99 -20.64
C ARG A 3 -6.50 8.52 -20.99
N LEU A 4 -5.57 7.86 -20.31
CA LEU A 4 -5.39 6.42 -20.46
C LEU A 4 -6.40 5.75 -19.54
N LEU A 5 -7.20 4.86 -20.13
CA LEU A 5 -8.20 4.05 -19.44
C LEU A 5 -7.76 2.59 -19.58
N ASP A 6 -7.95 1.79 -18.54
CA ASP A 6 -7.81 0.35 -18.68
C ASP A 6 -8.97 -0.23 -19.52
N ALA A 7 -8.93 -1.54 -19.82
CA ALA A 7 -9.94 -2.19 -20.64
C ALA A 7 -11.36 -2.12 -20.05
N GLU A 8 -11.47 -1.72 -18.77
CA GLU A 8 -12.71 -1.58 -18.01
C GLU A 8 -13.12 -0.11 -17.77
N GLY A 9 -12.42 0.87 -18.37
CA GLY A 9 -12.82 2.27 -18.37
C GLY A 9 -12.45 3.05 -17.10
N ARG A 10 -11.53 2.54 -16.28
CA ARG A 10 -11.07 3.22 -15.05
C ARG A 10 -9.86 4.08 -15.35
N GLN A 11 -9.72 5.17 -14.59
CA GLN A 11 -8.63 6.12 -14.76
C GLN A 11 -7.30 5.44 -14.47
N VAL A 12 -6.43 5.36 -15.48
CA VAL A 12 -5.05 4.92 -15.31
C VAL A 12 -4.31 6.11 -14.71
N VAL A 13 -4.00 6.03 -13.42
CA VAL A 13 -3.14 6.96 -12.68
C VAL A 13 -2.00 7.45 -13.58
N HIS A 14 -1.85 8.76 -13.71
CA HIS A 14 -0.82 9.33 -14.57
C HIS A 14 0.56 8.97 -14.03
N SER A 15 1.54 8.70 -14.90
CA SER A 15 2.91 8.32 -14.50
C SER A 15 3.56 9.31 -13.52
N TYR A 16 3.16 10.59 -13.59
CA TYR A 16 3.56 11.64 -12.63
C TYR A 16 3.06 11.37 -11.21
N GLU A 17 1.79 10.98 -11.04
CA GLU A 17 1.19 10.66 -9.73
C GLU A 17 1.92 9.47 -9.09
N ARG A 18 2.34 8.49 -9.90
CA ARG A 18 3.17 7.37 -9.43
C ARG A 18 4.56 7.83 -8.94
N ILE A 19 5.19 8.81 -9.60
CA ILE A 19 6.49 9.35 -9.15
C ILE A 19 6.31 10.08 -7.82
N GLU A 20 5.25 10.88 -7.69
CA GLU A 20 4.96 11.63 -6.46
C GLU A 20 4.68 10.71 -5.28
N LEU A 21 3.86 9.68 -5.45
CA LEU A 21 3.59 8.67 -4.41
C LEU A 21 4.88 7.99 -3.94
N ARG A 22 5.74 7.56 -4.87
CA ARG A 22 7.03 6.95 -4.53
C ARG A 22 7.92 7.89 -3.74
N ARG A 23 7.96 9.17 -4.12
CA ARG A 23 8.71 10.19 -3.38
C ARG A 23 8.17 10.38 -1.96
N ARG A 24 6.85 10.39 -1.75
CA ARG A 24 6.27 10.46 -0.40
C ARG A 24 6.66 9.26 0.46
N VAL A 25 6.72 8.07 -0.14
CA VAL A 25 7.24 6.88 0.54
C VAL A 25 8.73 7.02 0.88
N ASP A 26 9.54 7.62 0.00
CA ASP A 26 10.96 7.88 0.26
C ASP A 26 11.17 8.79 1.48
N GLU A 27 10.29 9.78 1.68
CA GLU A 27 10.33 10.72 2.81
C GLU A 27 10.07 10.03 4.16
N LEU A 28 9.50 8.82 4.17
CA LEU A 28 9.33 8.01 5.38
C LEU A 28 10.62 7.35 5.86
N LEU A 29 11.70 7.32 5.06
CA LEU A 29 12.98 6.73 5.45
C LEU A 29 12.81 5.31 6.03
N ILE A 30 12.11 4.46 5.28
CA ILE A 30 11.87 3.06 5.63
C ILE A 30 13.16 2.27 5.40
N ASP A 31 13.52 1.46 6.38
CA ASP A 31 14.62 0.50 6.33
C ASP A 31 14.17 -0.88 6.85
N GLU A 32 15.12 -1.82 6.91
CA GLU A 32 14.89 -3.22 7.30
C GLU A 32 14.48 -3.42 8.76
N ASP A 33 14.63 -2.41 9.62
CA ASP A 33 14.25 -2.45 11.02
C ASP A 33 12.85 -1.87 11.27
N CYS A 34 12.21 -1.29 10.25
CA CYS A 34 10.89 -0.66 10.37
C CYS A 34 9.74 -1.67 10.28
N ASP A 35 8.76 -1.54 11.17
CA ASP A 35 7.40 -2.02 10.97
C ASP A 35 6.54 -0.90 10.36
N VAL A 36 6.01 -1.14 9.16
CA VAL A 36 5.24 -0.15 8.39
C VAL A 36 3.76 -0.50 8.41
N LEU A 37 2.92 0.49 8.69
CA LEU A 37 1.46 0.45 8.46
C LEU A 37 1.11 1.27 7.22
N GLU A 38 0.41 0.67 6.27
CA GLU A 38 -0.21 1.33 5.13
C GLU A 38 -1.74 1.19 5.25
N VAL A 39 -2.45 2.32 5.18
CA VAL A 39 -3.92 2.34 5.17
C VAL A 39 -4.38 2.65 3.76
N GLY A 40 -5.03 1.69 3.12
CA GLY A 40 -5.46 1.73 1.73
C GLY A 40 -4.37 1.18 0.80
N PHE A 41 -4.68 0.09 0.07
CA PHE A 41 -3.73 -0.48 -0.89
C PHE A 41 -3.82 0.21 -2.25
N GLY A 42 -5.03 0.62 -2.64
CA GLY A 42 -5.29 1.21 -3.94
C GLY A 42 -4.70 0.33 -5.06
N PHE A 43 -3.92 0.92 -5.96
CA PHE A 43 -3.26 0.20 -7.05
C PHE A 43 -1.90 -0.44 -6.67
N GLY A 44 -1.48 -0.32 -5.40
CA GLY A 44 -0.24 -0.91 -4.90
C GLY A 44 1.04 -0.16 -5.25
N PHE A 45 0.97 1.07 -5.77
CA PHE A 45 2.17 1.83 -6.14
C PHE A 45 3.03 2.20 -4.93
N SER A 46 2.39 2.67 -3.86
CA SER A 46 3.05 2.95 -2.59
C SER A 46 3.57 1.66 -1.96
N ALA A 47 2.73 0.62 -1.92
CA ALA A 47 3.09 -0.69 -1.39
C ALA A 47 4.32 -1.33 -2.05
N GLU A 48 4.44 -1.21 -3.38
CA GLU A 48 5.64 -1.66 -4.11
C GLU A 48 6.89 -0.90 -3.65
N ARG A 49 6.80 0.42 -3.52
CA ARG A 49 7.94 1.22 -3.08
C ARG A 49 8.33 0.94 -1.63
N VAL A 50 7.35 0.70 -0.76
CA VAL A 50 7.59 0.24 0.62
C VAL A 50 8.31 -1.10 0.60
N GLN A 51 7.86 -2.07 -0.20
CA GLN A 51 8.49 -3.40 -0.29
C GLN A 51 9.90 -3.37 -0.89
N GLU A 52 10.17 -2.47 -1.84
CA GLU A 52 11.53 -2.23 -2.35
C GLU A 52 12.50 -1.78 -1.24
N ALA A 53 11.99 -1.09 -0.20
CA ALA A 53 12.78 -0.70 0.98
C ALA A 53 13.00 -1.84 2.00
N ARG A 54 12.35 -3.00 1.79
CA ARG A 54 12.52 -4.24 2.58
C ARG A 54 12.31 -4.09 4.10
N PRO A 55 11.18 -3.51 4.56
CA PRO A 55 10.90 -3.40 5.99
C PRO A 55 10.80 -4.75 6.69
N ARG A 56 10.99 -4.76 8.02
CA ARG A 56 10.76 -5.93 8.88
C ARG A 56 9.34 -6.46 8.71
N SER A 57 8.35 -5.58 8.71
CA SER A 57 6.99 -5.95 8.31
C SER A 57 6.24 -4.81 7.62
N HIS A 58 5.31 -5.19 6.76
CA HIS A 58 4.46 -4.28 6.01
C HIS A 58 3.00 -4.68 6.17
N THR A 59 2.30 -3.99 7.07
CA THR A 59 0.89 -4.24 7.37
C THR A 59 0.01 -3.32 6.55
N ILE A 60 -0.87 -3.89 5.72
CA ILE A 60 -1.76 -3.13 4.82
C ILE A 60 -3.20 -3.34 5.27
N VAL A 61 -3.91 -2.26 5.59
CA VAL A 61 -5.34 -2.26 5.90
C VAL A 61 -6.14 -1.89 4.65
N GLU A 62 -7.07 -2.74 4.23
CA GLU A 62 -7.89 -2.50 3.04
C GLU A 62 -9.33 -3.01 3.25
N CYS A 63 -10.32 -2.22 2.83
CA CYS A 63 -11.74 -2.50 3.05
C CYS A 63 -12.52 -2.82 1.78
N ALA A 64 -12.03 -2.42 0.60
CA ALA A 64 -12.73 -2.62 -0.66
C ALA A 64 -12.53 -4.07 -1.18
N PRO A 65 -13.58 -4.88 -1.33
CA PRO A 65 -13.44 -6.29 -1.70
C PRO A 65 -12.68 -6.51 -3.01
N ALA A 66 -12.94 -5.69 -4.03
CA ALA A 66 -12.26 -5.78 -5.32
C ALA A 66 -10.76 -5.42 -5.24
N VAL A 67 -10.35 -4.62 -4.25
CA VAL A 67 -8.94 -4.26 -4.01
C VAL A 67 -8.26 -5.34 -3.16
N LEU A 68 -8.96 -5.90 -2.17
CA LEU A 68 -8.48 -7.01 -1.35
C LEU A 68 -8.06 -8.21 -2.19
N GLU A 69 -8.83 -8.58 -3.21
CA GLU A 69 -8.45 -9.69 -4.09
C GLU A 69 -7.13 -9.42 -4.83
N ARG A 70 -6.91 -8.18 -5.29
CA ARG A 70 -5.63 -7.79 -5.90
C ARG A 70 -4.50 -7.78 -4.88
N LEU A 71 -4.75 -7.26 -3.68
CA LEU A 71 -3.78 -7.21 -2.59
C LEU A 71 -3.31 -8.61 -2.20
N LYS A 72 -4.23 -9.57 -2.06
CA LYS A 72 -3.90 -10.98 -1.75
C LYS A 72 -3.00 -11.60 -2.81
N LEU A 73 -3.32 -11.40 -4.09
CA LEU A 73 -2.50 -11.87 -5.21
C LEU A 73 -1.14 -11.19 -5.23
N TRP A 74 -1.09 -9.88 -5.01
CA TRP A 74 0.14 -9.10 -4.99
C TRP A 74 1.07 -9.48 -3.83
N ALA A 75 0.50 -9.74 -2.65
CA ALA A 75 1.23 -10.12 -1.45
C ALA A 75 1.78 -11.55 -1.51
N ALA A 76 1.24 -12.41 -2.38
CA ALA A 76 1.71 -13.78 -2.54
C ALA A 76 3.20 -13.80 -2.89
N GLY A 77 4.01 -14.42 -2.03
CA GLY A 77 5.47 -14.52 -2.21
C GLY A 77 6.26 -13.28 -1.76
N LYS A 78 5.61 -12.24 -1.21
CA LYS A 78 6.31 -11.10 -0.60
C LYS A 78 6.52 -11.33 0.90
N PRO A 79 7.77 -11.32 1.39
CA PRO A 79 8.06 -11.54 2.80
C PRO A 79 7.55 -10.36 3.64
N GLY A 80 7.10 -10.66 4.87
CA GLY A 80 6.75 -9.63 5.86
C GLY A 80 5.45 -8.85 5.58
N VAL A 81 4.76 -9.11 4.47
CA VAL A 81 3.45 -8.49 4.18
C VAL A 81 2.35 -9.12 5.02
N LYS A 82 1.55 -8.29 5.70
CA LYS A 82 0.39 -8.68 6.50
C LYS A 82 -0.84 -7.94 6.01
N ILE A 83 -1.91 -8.66 5.70
CA ILE A 83 -3.18 -8.07 5.22
C ILE A 83 -4.17 -8.00 6.38
N VAL A 84 -4.76 -6.83 6.58
CA VAL A 84 -5.82 -6.59 7.56
C VAL A 84 -7.07 -6.15 6.80
N GLU A 85 -8.05 -7.04 6.68
CA GLU A 85 -9.28 -6.77 5.92
C GLU A 85 -10.28 -5.95 6.74
N GLY A 86 -10.79 -4.84 6.23
CA GLY A 86 -11.79 -3.99 6.89
C GLY A 86 -11.38 -2.52 6.92
N THR A 87 -12.23 -1.67 7.49
CA THR A 87 -11.89 -0.24 7.60
C THR A 87 -10.82 -0.03 8.68
N TRP A 88 -9.97 0.99 8.53
CA TRP A 88 -8.93 1.27 9.52
C TRP A 88 -9.53 1.65 10.87
N GLN A 89 -10.69 2.29 10.90
CA GLN A 89 -11.39 2.67 12.13
C GLN A 89 -11.82 1.43 12.93
N GLU A 90 -12.40 0.43 12.26
CA GLU A 90 -12.82 -0.82 12.89
C GLU A 90 -11.62 -1.66 13.35
N ARG A 91 -10.50 -1.57 12.63
CA ARG A 91 -9.30 -2.35 12.91
C ARG A 91 -8.36 -1.70 13.90
N LEU A 92 -8.46 -0.38 14.10
CA LEU A 92 -7.62 0.40 14.99
C LEU A 92 -7.39 -0.23 16.37
N PRO A 93 -8.40 -0.79 17.07
CA PRO A 93 -8.19 -1.39 18.40
C PRO A 93 -7.32 -2.65 18.39
N ALA A 94 -7.17 -3.31 17.25
CA ALA A 94 -6.38 -4.54 17.09
C ALA A 94 -5.03 -4.28 16.39
N LEU A 95 -4.77 -3.05 15.93
CA LEU A 95 -3.49 -2.67 15.35
C LEU A 95 -2.42 -2.53 16.43
N GLY A 96 -1.18 -2.86 16.07
CA GLY A 96 -0.02 -2.73 16.95
C GLY A 96 0.66 -1.37 16.87
N THR A 97 1.91 -1.31 17.31
CA THR A 97 2.80 -0.17 17.10
C THR A 97 3.55 -0.31 15.78
N PHE A 98 3.79 0.81 15.12
CA PHE A 98 4.49 0.87 13.84
C PHE A 98 5.51 2.01 13.88
N ASP A 99 6.65 1.80 13.23
CA ASP A 99 7.72 2.79 13.11
C ASP A 99 7.36 3.86 12.09
N ARG A 100 6.62 3.48 11.04
CA ARG A 100 6.17 4.37 9.96
C ARG A 100 4.71 4.09 9.62
N ILE A 101 3.96 5.15 9.35
CA ILE A 101 2.55 5.08 8.96
C ILE A 101 2.37 5.85 7.66
N LEU A 102 1.81 5.18 6.66
CA LEU A 102 1.37 5.76 5.40
C LEU A 102 -0.15 5.77 5.35
N LEU A 103 -0.72 6.95 5.11
CA LEU A 103 -2.12 7.12 4.77
C LEU A 103 -2.17 7.49 3.29
N ASP A 104 -2.65 6.58 2.45
CA ASP A 104 -2.74 6.73 0.99
C ASP A 104 -4.18 7.07 0.56
#